data_AF-B8BYI8-F1
#
_entry.id   AF-B8BYI8-F1
#
_cell.length_a   1.000
_cell.length_b   1.000
_cell.length_c   1.000
_cell.angle_alpha   90.00
_cell.angle_beta   90.00
_cell.angle_gamma   90.00
#
_symmetry.space_group_name_H-M   'P 1'
#
loop_
_entity.id
_entity.type
_entity.pdbx_description
1 polymer ?
#
loop_
_entity_poly.entity_id
_entity_poly.type
_entity_poly.pdbx_seq_one_letter_code
_entity_poly.pdbx_strand_id
1 'polypeptide(L)' 'PSPSANSGEEGCRVCRRDEDHANLLLCEACNDEYHTYCLSPPLQEVPEGDFFCG' A
#
# COMPACT_ATOMS: atom_id res chain seq x y z
N PRO A 1 3.98 29.90 1.37
CA PRO A 1 4.02 28.94 0.24
C PRO A 1 3.64 27.55 0.74
N SER A 2 2.36 27.20 0.56
CA SER A 2 1.79 25.88 0.84
C SER A 2 2.67 24.79 0.18
N PRO A 3 2.91 23.66 0.85
CA PRO A 3 3.93 22.72 0.44
C PRO A 3 3.66 22.26 -0.99
N SER A 4 4.73 22.28 -1.76
CA SER A 4 4.78 21.89 -3.16
C SER A 4 4.04 20.59 -3.41
N ALA A 5 3.06 20.63 -4.30
CA ALA A 5 2.62 19.46 -5.04
C ALA A 5 3.77 18.98 -5.95
N ASN A 6 4.55 18.01 -5.49
CA ASN A 6 5.60 17.24 -6.21
C ASN A 6 6.17 16.22 -5.19
N SER A 7 6.31 14.91 -5.40
CA SER A 7 6.62 14.17 -6.62
C SER A 7 6.45 12.66 -6.35
N GLY A 8 5.63 11.98 -7.16
CA GLY A 8 5.81 10.55 -7.48
C GLY A 8 5.34 9.50 -6.46
N GLU A 9 4.19 8.89 -6.75
CA GLU A 9 3.83 7.52 -6.34
C GLU A 9 3.70 7.25 -4.82
N GLU A 10 2.88 8.03 -4.12
CA GLU A 10 2.60 7.83 -2.69
C GLU A 10 1.27 7.06 -2.55
N GLY A 11 1.30 5.85 -1.98
CA GLY A 11 0.12 5.01 -1.73
C GLY A 11 0.05 3.71 -2.52
N CYS A 12 -1.09 3.04 -2.43
CA CYS A 12 -1.24 1.67 -2.93
C CYS A 12 -0.88 1.53 -4.42
N ARG A 13 0.01 0.60 -4.76
CA ARG A 13 0.48 0.31 -6.13
C ARG A 13 -0.62 -0.02 -7.12
N VAL A 14 -1.75 -0.55 -6.63
CA VAL A 14 -2.86 -1.02 -7.45
C VAL A 14 -3.86 0.10 -7.71
N CYS A 15 -4.38 0.74 -6.66
CA CYS A 15 -5.43 1.76 -6.79
C CYS A 15 -4.89 3.20 -6.87
N ARG A 16 -3.59 3.40 -6.59
CA ARG A 16 -2.88 4.69 -6.55
C ARG A 16 -3.47 5.67 -5.53
N ARG A 17 -4.01 5.16 -4.43
CA ARG A 17 -4.55 5.96 -3.33
C ARG A 17 -3.77 5.72 -2.06
N ASP A 18 -3.49 6.81 -1.36
CA ASP A 18 -2.94 6.84 -0.01
C ASP A 18 -4.07 7.09 1.00
N GLU A 19 -4.99 6.14 1.08
CA GLU A 19 -6.12 6.14 2.01
C GLU A 19 -6.19 4.81 2.75
N ASP A 20 -7.10 4.64 3.70
CA ASP A 20 -7.36 3.36 4.38
C ASP A 20 -6.11 2.64 4.90
N HIS A 21 -5.21 3.38 5.58
CA HIS A 21 -3.94 2.87 6.11
C HIS A 21 -4.09 1.68 7.06
N ALA A 22 -5.26 1.50 7.69
CA ALA A 22 -5.58 0.34 8.51
C ALA A 22 -5.62 -0.99 7.73
N ASN A 23 -5.81 -0.93 6.41
CA ASN A 23 -5.82 -2.07 5.50
C ASN A 23 -4.62 -2.02 4.53
N LEU A 24 -3.63 -1.16 4.77
CA LEU A 24 -2.46 -1.00 3.91
C LEU A 24 -1.32 -1.89 4.41
N LEU A 25 -0.68 -2.59 3.48
CA LEU A 25 0.47 -3.46 3.71
C LEU A 25 1.69 -2.88 3.03
N LEU A 26 2.83 -2.94 3.71
CA LEU A 26 4.13 -2.64 3.14
C LEU A 26 4.81 -3.96 2.75
N CYS A 27 5.30 -4.04 1.52
CA CYS A 27 6.07 -5.20 1.09
C CYS A 27 7.53 -5.09 1.57
N GLU A 28 8.01 -6.05 2.35
CA GLU A 28 9.38 -6.05 2.88
C GLU A 28 10.47 -6.23 1.79
N ALA A 29 10.09 -6.71 0.59
CA ALA A 29 11.04 -6.93 -0.51
C ALA A 29 11.22 -5.71 -1.43
N CYS A 30 10.13 -5.03 -1.79
CA CYS A 30 10.16 -3.90 -2.74
C CYS A 30 9.84 -2.55 -2.11
N ASN A 31 9.38 -2.54 -0.85
CA ASN A 31 8.98 -1.33 -0.12
C ASN A 31 7.82 -0.56 -0.77
N ASP A 32 7.01 -1.24 -1.59
CA ASP A 32 5.77 -0.73 -2.16
C ASP A 32 4.57 -1.01 -1.23
N GLU A 33 3.52 -0.19 -1.36
CA GLU A 33 2.31 -0.25 -0.54
C GLU A 33 1.14 -0.94 -1.27
N TYR A 34 0.34 -1.72 -0.54
CA TYR A 34 -0.80 -2.46 -1.09
C TYR A 34 -1.97 -2.53 -0.10
N HIS A 35 -3.19 -2.17 -0.50
CA HIS A 35 -4.36 -2.51 0.31
C HIS A 35 -4.62 -4.02 0.29
N THR A 36 -5.03 -4.59 1.44
CA THR A 36 -5.43 -6.00 1.57
C THR A 36 -6.44 -6.42 0.49
N TYR A 37 -7.42 -5.57 0.20
CA TYR A 37 -8.46 -5.80 -0.80
C TYR A 37 -8.05 -5.49 -2.26
N CYS A 38 -6.92 -4.81 -2.46
CA CYS A 38 -6.37 -4.55 -3.79
C CYS A 38 -5.47 -5.68 -4.30
N LEU A 39 -5.08 -6.61 -3.43
CA LEU A 39 -4.30 -7.80 -3.78
C LEU A 39 -5.12 -8.81 -4.59
N SER A 40 -4.42 -9.73 -5.25
CA SER A 40 -5.03 -10.85 -5.99
C SER A 40 -4.32 -12.15 -5.61
N PRO A 41 -4.94 -13.03 -4.79
CA PRO A 41 -6.25 -12.86 -4.16
C PRO A 41 -6.25 -11.77 -3.05
N PRO A 42 -7.40 -11.13 -2.77
CA PRO A 42 -7.50 -10.15 -1.69
C PRO A 42 -7.38 -10.84 -0.34
N LEU A 43 -6.72 -10.17 0.60
CA LEU A 43 -6.64 -10.59 1.99
C LEU A 43 -7.84 -10.04 2.78
N GLN A 44 -8.33 -10.83 3.73
CA GLN A 44 -9.49 -10.46 4.54
C GLN A 44 -9.13 -9.50 5.68
N GLU A 45 -7.87 -9.54 6.13
CA GLU A 45 -7.31 -8.70 7.20
C GLU A 45 -5.80 -8.51 6.99
N VAL A 46 -5.21 -7.58 7.73
CA VAL A 46 -3.76 -7.35 7.75
C VAL A 46 -3.08 -8.52 8.49
N PRO A 47 -2.09 -9.21 7.88
CA PRO A 47 -1.37 -10.27 8.56
C PRO A 47 -0.57 -9.72 9.74
N GLU A 48 -0.39 -10.54 10.79
CA GLU A 48 0.37 -10.17 11.99
C GLU A 48 1.90 -10.10 11.76
N GLY A 49 2.39 -10.53 10.58
CA GLY A 49 3.81 -10.61 10.25
C GLY A 49 4.16 -10.01 8.89
N ASP A 50 5.35 -10.35 8.40
CA ASP A 50 5.90 -9.78 7.17
C ASP A 50 5.02 -10.07 5.95
N PHE A 51 4.80 -9.04 5.13
CA PHE A 51 4.11 -9.14 3.86
C PHE A 51 5.09 -9.05 2.69
N PHE A 52 4.91 -9.92 1.70
CA PHE A 52 5.67 -9.94 0.46
C PHE A 52 4.71 -9.96 -0.73
N CYS A 53 4.84 -9.00 -1.64
CA CYS A 53 4.06 -8.97 -2.87
C CYS A 53 4.50 -10.07 -3.84
N GLY A 54 3.57 -10.54 -4.69
CA GLY A 54 3.80 -11.58 -5.72
C GLY A 54 3.35 -11.15 -7.10
#